data_AF-W7E3I9-F1
#
_entry.id   AF-W7E3I9-F1
#
_cell.length_a   1.000
_cell.length_b   1.000
_cell.length_c   1.000
_cell.angle_alpha   90.00
_cell.angle_beta   90.00
_cell.angle_gamma   90.00
#
_symmetry.space_group_name_H-M   'P 1'
#
loop_
_entity.id
_entity.type
_entity.pdbx_description
1 polymer ?
#
loop_
_entity_poly.entity_id
_entity_poly.type
_entity_poly.pdbx_seq_one_letter_code
_entity_poly.pdbx_strand_id
1 'polypeptide(L)'
;MAEVASKLPQQLISLESLHLNSPAFIQGLKEHTVKDLKWVGQTKKGQLEHILQLQGKSLQSVEYRCGEAVCSDWPQHVNLSAIGELAPQLQHISLNMPRVNGTWPLKELESLASIPSLTSMELYFRLQSDCELYGQYLGRCHRCGKAYREWKHENWETGHCLGEQRYASPLLNSTTAQEMFTYLRLNKVGAELREITFKAGDWAGPYDGPLRLDMFLDGKWVKVTCKADSGGDLCDYEDQYTQGTEDLW
;
A
#
# COMPACT_ATOMS: atom_id res chain seq x y z
N MET A 1 -8.51 -4.59 30.81
CA MET A 1 -8.51 -4.46 29.33
C MET A 1 -8.31 -5.81 28.62
N ALA A 2 -7.42 -6.70 29.07
CA ALA A 2 -7.22 -8.01 28.45
C ALA A 2 -8.50 -8.89 28.40
N GLU A 3 -9.32 -8.86 29.45
CA GLU A 3 -10.53 -9.70 29.54
C GLU A 3 -11.66 -9.27 28.59
N VAL A 4 -11.77 -7.96 28.32
CA VAL A 4 -12.73 -7.42 27.34
C VAL A 4 -12.29 -7.81 25.92
N ALA A 5 -10.98 -7.76 25.64
CA ALA A 5 -10.41 -8.12 24.34
C ALA A 5 -10.56 -9.62 24.01
N SER A 6 -10.75 -10.51 25.00
CA SER A 6 -10.95 -11.94 24.78
C SER A 6 -12.42 -12.37 24.78
N LYS A 7 -13.29 -11.73 25.59
CA LYS A 7 -14.70 -12.13 25.74
C LYS A 7 -15.65 -11.42 24.79
N LEU A 8 -15.41 -10.14 24.47
CA LEU A 8 -16.28 -9.37 23.58
C LEU A 8 -16.29 -9.95 22.16
N PRO A 9 -15.16 -10.32 21.53
CA PRO A 9 -15.16 -10.87 20.18
C PRO A 9 -16.00 -12.15 20.03
N GLN A 10 -16.02 -13.01 21.05
CA GLN A 10 -16.78 -14.27 21.04
C GLN A 10 -18.29 -14.05 21.00
N GLN A 11 -18.78 -12.87 21.42
CA GLN A 11 -20.20 -12.53 21.40
C GLN A 11 -20.62 -11.84 20.10
N LEU A 12 -19.68 -11.44 19.24
CA LEU A 12 -19.93 -10.71 17.99
C LEU A 12 -20.18 -11.68 16.81
N ILE A 13 -21.21 -12.51 16.92
CA ILE A 13 -21.54 -13.58 15.96
C ILE A 13 -22.02 -13.08 14.58
N SER A 14 -22.39 -11.79 14.47
CA SER A 14 -22.90 -11.17 13.24
C SER A 14 -21.95 -10.11 12.68
N LEU A 15 -20.69 -10.11 13.11
CA LEU A 15 -19.72 -9.13 12.67
C LEU A 15 -19.16 -9.49 11.29
N GLU A 16 -19.58 -8.73 10.27
CA GLU A 16 -19.15 -8.94 8.89
C GLU A 16 -17.99 -8.05 8.47
N SER A 17 -17.88 -6.84 9.04
CA SER A 17 -16.83 -5.87 8.73
C SER A 17 -16.04 -5.50 9.98
N LEU A 18 -14.71 -5.45 9.86
CA LEU A 18 -13.80 -5.25 10.97
C LEU A 18 -12.65 -4.32 10.57
N HIS A 19 -12.55 -3.18 11.27
CA HIS A 19 -11.43 -2.26 11.16
C HIS A 19 -10.57 -2.36 12.42
N LEU A 20 -9.31 -2.75 12.28
CA LEU A 20 -8.41 -2.98 13.41
C LEU A 20 -7.00 -2.47 13.16
N ASN A 21 -6.30 -2.25 14.27
CA ASN A 21 -4.86 -2.03 14.36
C ASN A 21 -4.19 -3.00 15.36
N SER A 22 -4.93 -3.98 15.89
CA SER A 22 -4.47 -4.93 16.90
C SER A 22 -4.82 -6.38 16.54
N PRO A 23 -3.85 -7.32 16.56
CA PRO A 23 -4.08 -8.70 16.14
C PRO A 23 -4.83 -9.52 17.20
N ALA A 24 -4.76 -9.12 18.48
CA ALA A 24 -5.34 -9.87 19.59
C ALA A 24 -6.87 -10.00 19.48
N PHE A 25 -7.54 -9.01 18.87
CA PHE A 25 -8.99 -9.03 18.70
C PHE A 25 -9.44 -10.10 17.69
N ILE A 26 -8.67 -10.31 16.61
CA ILE A 26 -8.98 -11.29 15.55
C ILE A 26 -8.94 -12.71 16.12
N GLN A 27 -8.00 -12.99 17.02
CA GLN A 27 -7.86 -14.31 17.66
C GLN A 27 -9.05 -14.67 18.55
N GLY A 28 -9.77 -13.68 19.08
CA GLY A 28 -10.96 -13.91 19.90
C GLY A 28 -12.24 -14.14 19.10
N LEU A 29 -12.25 -13.80 17.80
CA LEU A 29 -13.42 -13.97 16.95
C LEU A 29 -13.61 -15.44 16.61
N LYS A 30 -14.87 -15.81 16.37
CA LYS A 30 -15.16 -17.11 15.75
C LYS A 30 -14.52 -17.14 14.36
N GLU A 31 -13.96 -18.29 13.99
CA GLU A 31 -13.31 -18.47 12.70
C GLU A 31 -14.27 -18.27 11.53
N HIS A 32 -13.76 -17.68 10.46
CA HIS A 32 -14.45 -17.50 9.18
C HIS A 32 -15.83 -16.81 9.29
N THR A 33 -15.92 -15.75 10.09
CA THR A 33 -17.14 -14.93 10.18
C THR A 33 -16.99 -13.57 9.50
N VAL A 34 -15.76 -13.06 9.39
CA VAL A 34 -15.49 -11.74 8.83
C VAL A 34 -15.46 -11.82 7.30
N LYS A 35 -16.18 -10.91 6.64
CA LYS A 35 -16.21 -10.76 5.18
C LYS A 35 -15.29 -9.64 4.72
N ASP A 36 -15.24 -8.55 5.47
CA ASP A 36 -14.45 -7.37 5.16
C ASP A 36 -13.47 -7.08 6.29
N LEU A 37 -12.17 -7.09 5.97
CA LEU A 37 -11.11 -6.76 6.90
C LEU A 37 -10.38 -5.51 6.44
N LYS A 38 -10.26 -4.52 7.33
CA LYS A 38 -9.42 -3.35 7.14
C LYS A 38 -8.36 -3.25 8.23
N TRP A 39 -7.11 -3.21 7.81
CA TRP A 39 -5.94 -3.00 8.64
C TRP A 39 -5.07 -1.91 8.03
N VAL A 40 -5.09 -0.73 8.66
CA VAL A 40 -4.24 0.40 8.29
C VAL A 40 -3.38 0.76 9.49
N GLY A 41 -2.10 0.39 9.42
CA GLY A 41 -1.16 0.58 10.52
C GLY A 41 0.10 -0.24 10.33
N GLN A 42 0.93 -0.34 11.37
CA GLN A 42 2.15 -1.14 11.29
C GLN A 42 1.85 -2.58 10.89
N THR A 43 2.55 -3.06 9.87
CA THR A 43 2.44 -4.43 9.37
C THR A 43 3.63 -5.25 9.86
N LYS A 44 3.45 -6.57 9.97
CA LYS A 44 4.49 -7.50 10.41
C LYS A 44 4.52 -8.72 9.50
N LYS A 45 5.72 -9.25 9.27
CA LYS A 45 5.92 -10.51 8.53
C LYS A 45 5.07 -11.64 9.13
N GLY A 46 4.35 -12.37 8.28
CA GLY A 46 3.50 -13.50 8.71
C GLY A 46 2.16 -13.12 9.33
N GLN A 47 1.90 -11.82 9.58
CA GLN A 47 0.69 -11.39 10.26
C GLN A 47 -0.55 -11.53 9.37
N LEU A 48 -0.45 -11.13 8.10
CA LEU A 48 -1.57 -11.26 7.17
C LEU A 48 -1.91 -12.74 6.97
N GLU A 49 -0.92 -13.60 6.77
CA GLU A 49 -1.10 -15.04 6.61
C GLU A 49 -1.80 -15.65 7.83
N HIS A 50 -1.39 -15.26 9.04
CA HIS A 50 -2.06 -15.69 10.27
C HIS A 50 -3.53 -15.23 10.33
N ILE A 51 -3.82 -13.99 9.91
CA ILE A 51 -5.20 -13.50 9.85
C ILE A 51 -6.02 -14.28 8.81
N LEU A 52 -5.45 -14.54 7.63
CA LEU A 52 -6.11 -15.30 6.57
C LEU A 52 -6.31 -16.78 6.99
N GLN A 53 -5.43 -17.37 7.78
CA GLN A 53 -5.67 -18.71 8.34
C GLN A 53 -6.92 -18.75 9.23
N LEU A 54 -7.19 -17.69 10.00
CA LEU A 54 -8.34 -17.61 10.90
C LEU A 54 -9.64 -17.20 10.21
N GLN A 55 -9.58 -16.30 9.23
CA GLN A 55 -10.76 -15.65 8.66
C GLN A 55 -10.88 -15.80 7.13
N GLY A 56 -9.83 -16.24 6.44
CA GLY A 56 -9.71 -16.22 4.98
C GLY A 56 -10.84 -16.89 4.21
N LYS A 57 -11.40 -18.00 4.70
CA LYS A 57 -12.48 -18.72 3.99
C LYS A 57 -13.77 -17.90 3.81
N SER A 58 -14.04 -16.92 4.68
CA SER A 58 -15.19 -16.03 4.57
C SER A 58 -14.85 -14.65 4.00
N LEU A 59 -13.57 -14.30 3.93
CA LEU A 59 -13.13 -12.98 3.51
C LEU A 59 -13.40 -12.77 2.01
N GLN A 60 -14.08 -11.67 1.73
CA GLN A 60 -14.38 -11.17 0.38
C GLN A 60 -13.56 -9.91 0.07
N SER A 61 -13.22 -9.12 1.09
CA SER A 61 -12.42 -7.91 0.95
C SER A 61 -11.36 -7.82 2.05
N VAL A 62 -10.13 -7.50 1.66
CA VAL A 62 -9.01 -7.28 2.59
C VAL A 62 -8.25 -6.01 2.21
N GLU A 63 -8.20 -5.05 3.12
CA GLU A 63 -7.22 -3.95 3.11
C GLU A 63 -6.18 -4.23 4.19
N TYR A 64 -4.93 -4.43 3.80
CA TYR A 64 -3.82 -4.67 4.72
C TYR A 64 -2.60 -3.86 4.29
N ARG A 65 -2.43 -2.70 4.91
CA ARG A 65 -1.38 -1.75 4.53
C ARG A 65 -0.87 -0.93 5.71
N CYS A 66 0.26 -0.28 5.47
CA CYS A 66 0.78 0.77 6.33
C CYS A 66 0.97 2.06 5.52
N GLY A 67 0.68 3.21 6.13
CA GLY A 67 0.95 4.51 5.50
C GLY A 67 2.45 4.74 5.31
N GLU A 68 2.84 5.35 4.19
CA GLU A 68 4.24 5.63 3.83
C GLU A 68 4.95 6.50 4.87
N ALA A 69 4.25 7.49 5.43
CA ALA A 69 4.79 8.34 6.49
C ALA A 69 5.07 7.59 7.82
N VAL A 70 4.43 6.43 8.03
CA VAL A 70 4.47 5.68 9.31
C VAL A 70 5.41 4.48 9.24
N CYS A 71 5.42 3.76 8.12
CA CYS A 71 6.27 2.59 7.94
C CYS A 71 7.41 2.87 6.96
N SER A 72 8.62 2.99 7.49
CA SER A 72 9.86 2.97 6.69
C SER A 72 10.05 1.63 5.99
N ASP A 73 9.63 0.54 6.65
CA ASP A 73 9.68 -0.82 6.13
C ASP A 73 8.39 -1.08 5.37
N TRP A 74 8.42 -0.81 4.06
CA TRP A 74 7.33 -1.23 3.19
C TRP A 74 7.35 -2.75 3.04
N PRO A 75 6.22 -3.44 3.25
CA PRO A 75 6.24 -4.85 3.58
C PRO A 75 6.84 -5.68 2.43
N GLN A 76 8.07 -6.15 2.63
CA GLN A 76 8.76 -7.09 1.74
C GLN A 76 8.36 -8.54 2.01
N HIS A 77 7.27 -8.78 2.75
CA HIS A 77 7.09 -10.02 3.51
C HIS A 77 5.69 -10.62 3.46
N VAL A 78 4.80 -10.14 2.58
CA VAL A 78 3.53 -10.82 2.33
C VAL A 78 3.78 -11.93 1.30
N ASN A 79 3.45 -13.17 1.66
CA ASN A 79 3.46 -14.27 0.72
C ASN A 79 2.20 -14.22 -0.16
N LEU A 80 2.27 -13.47 -1.27
CA LEU A 80 1.14 -13.26 -2.18
C LEU A 80 0.60 -14.57 -2.76
N SER A 81 1.47 -15.56 -3.03
CA SER A 81 1.03 -16.87 -3.54
C SER A 81 0.16 -17.66 -2.56
N ALA A 82 0.31 -17.45 -1.25
CA ALA A 82 -0.51 -18.13 -0.25
C ALA A 82 -1.91 -17.51 -0.10
N ILE A 83 -2.12 -16.27 -0.58
CA ILE A 83 -3.39 -15.57 -0.37
C ILE A 83 -4.55 -16.30 -1.04
N GLY A 84 -4.37 -16.77 -2.28
CA GLY A 84 -5.43 -17.47 -3.01
C GLY A 84 -5.85 -18.79 -2.34
N GLU A 85 -4.92 -19.51 -1.72
CA GLU A 85 -5.20 -20.74 -0.99
C GLU A 85 -5.90 -20.47 0.36
N LEU A 86 -5.47 -19.43 1.07
CA LEU A 86 -6.00 -19.09 2.39
C LEU A 86 -7.34 -18.34 2.32
N ALA A 87 -7.57 -17.57 1.25
CA ALA A 87 -8.77 -16.77 1.04
C ALA A 87 -9.37 -17.00 -0.36
N PRO A 88 -9.95 -18.19 -0.61
CA PRO A 88 -10.43 -18.58 -1.94
C PRO A 88 -11.67 -17.81 -2.43
N GLN A 89 -12.32 -17.03 -1.56
CA GLN A 89 -13.50 -16.21 -1.90
C GLN A 89 -13.16 -14.72 -2.04
N LEU A 90 -11.88 -14.35 -1.98
CA LEU A 90 -11.43 -12.96 -1.98
C LEU A 90 -11.73 -12.29 -3.32
N GLN A 91 -12.55 -11.24 -3.31
CA GLN A 91 -12.97 -10.48 -4.48
C GLN A 91 -12.23 -9.14 -4.62
N HIS A 92 -11.83 -8.56 -3.49
CA HIS A 92 -11.07 -7.31 -3.44
C HIS A 92 -9.85 -7.44 -2.53
N ILE A 93 -8.72 -6.87 -2.95
CA ILE A 93 -7.52 -6.79 -2.13
C ILE A 93 -6.86 -5.42 -2.22
N SER A 94 -6.44 -4.89 -1.08
CA SER A 94 -5.76 -3.62 -0.94
C SER A 94 -4.46 -3.80 -0.16
N LEU A 95 -3.31 -3.58 -0.81
CA LEU A 95 -1.96 -3.90 -0.27
C LEU A 95 -0.92 -2.84 -0.64
N ASN A 96 0.12 -2.73 0.19
CA ASN A 96 1.37 -2.08 -0.19
C ASN A 96 2.18 -2.99 -1.12
N MET A 97 2.71 -2.43 -2.19
CA MET A 97 3.52 -3.13 -3.20
C MET A 97 4.90 -2.48 -3.33
N PRO A 98 6.00 -3.22 -3.10
CA PRO A 98 7.34 -2.68 -3.29
C PRO A 98 7.66 -2.54 -4.79
N ARG A 99 8.48 -1.56 -5.16
CA ARG A 99 9.21 -1.63 -6.42
C ARG A 99 10.42 -2.54 -6.24
N VAL A 100 10.74 -3.34 -7.26
CA VAL A 100 11.85 -4.30 -7.19
C VAL A 100 12.98 -3.77 -8.06
N ASN A 101 14.10 -3.38 -7.46
CA ASN A 101 15.28 -2.85 -8.18
C ASN A 101 14.95 -1.70 -9.15
N GLY A 102 14.05 -0.79 -8.76
CA GLY A 102 13.65 0.35 -9.59
C GLY A 102 12.74 0.00 -10.76
N THR A 103 12.05 -1.13 -10.71
CA THR A 103 11.02 -1.50 -11.70
C THR A 103 9.71 -1.90 -11.02
N TRP A 104 8.64 -2.01 -11.81
CA TRP A 104 7.34 -2.50 -11.33
C TRP A 104 7.43 -3.98 -10.93
N PRO A 105 6.75 -4.39 -9.83
CA PRO A 105 6.84 -5.76 -9.30
C PRO A 105 5.96 -6.74 -10.09
N LEU A 106 6.23 -6.94 -11.38
CA LEU A 106 5.35 -7.68 -12.29
C LEU A 106 5.07 -9.12 -11.83
N LYS A 107 6.05 -9.80 -11.22
CA LYS A 107 5.91 -11.17 -10.72
C LYS A 107 4.98 -11.26 -9.50
N GLU A 108 5.09 -10.29 -8.60
CA GLU A 108 4.21 -10.15 -7.45
C GLU A 108 2.78 -9.82 -7.90
N LEU A 109 2.65 -8.97 -8.92
CA LEU A 109 1.38 -8.64 -9.57
C LEU A 109 0.74 -9.87 -10.23
N GLU A 110 1.50 -10.71 -10.93
CA GLU A 110 1.02 -12.00 -11.47
C GLU A 110 0.52 -12.93 -10.36
N SER A 111 1.20 -12.95 -9.23
CA SER A 111 0.78 -13.76 -8.08
C SER A 111 -0.61 -13.34 -7.59
N LEU A 112 -0.91 -12.04 -7.58
CA LEU A 112 -2.26 -11.53 -7.30
C LEU A 112 -3.25 -11.88 -8.42
N ALA A 113 -2.86 -11.74 -9.69
CA ALA A 113 -3.69 -12.09 -10.84
C ALA A 113 -4.06 -13.59 -10.88
N SER A 114 -3.20 -14.45 -10.30
CA SER A 114 -3.46 -15.88 -10.21
C SER A 114 -4.61 -16.26 -9.26
N ILE A 115 -5.04 -15.34 -8.38
CA ILE A 115 -6.13 -15.58 -7.44
C ILE A 115 -7.46 -15.63 -8.21
N PRO A 116 -8.15 -16.79 -8.27
CA PRO A 116 -9.27 -16.96 -9.20
C PRO A 116 -10.47 -16.06 -8.91
N SER A 117 -10.78 -15.81 -7.64
CA SER A 117 -11.95 -15.05 -7.20
C SER A 117 -11.76 -13.52 -7.28
N LEU A 118 -10.52 -13.05 -7.43
CA LEU A 118 -10.18 -11.64 -7.32
C LEU A 118 -10.70 -10.86 -8.54
N THR A 119 -11.51 -9.83 -8.32
CA THR A 119 -12.11 -9.02 -9.40
C THR A 119 -11.74 -7.54 -9.31
N SER A 120 -11.17 -7.10 -8.20
CA SER A 120 -10.66 -5.74 -8.04
C SER A 120 -9.43 -5.67 -7.13
N MET A 121 -8.59 -4.66 -7.33
CA MET A 121 -7.39 -4.45 -6.51
C MET A 121 -7.15 -2.96 -6.21
N GLU A 122 -6.53 -2.68 -5.07
CA GLU A 122 -6.01 -1.36 -4.73
C GLU A 122 -4.55 -1.48 -4.26
N LEU A 123 -3.61 -0.95 -5.04
CA LEU A 123 -2.18 -1.19 -4.84
C LEU A 123 -1.47 0.12 -4.49
N TYR A 124 -0.81 0.15 -3.35
CA TYR A 124 -0.08 1.33 -2.86
C TYR A 124 1.41 1.19 -3.19
N PHE A 125 1.99 2.19 -3.85
CA PHE A 125 3.41 2.36 -4.21
C PHE A 125 4.08 3.52 -3.48
N ARG A 126 5.38 3.44 -3.18
CA ARG A 126 6.05 4.55 -2.49
C ARG A 126 6.07 5.75 -3.42
N LEU A 127 5.83 6.93 -2.88
CA LEU A 127 6.09 8.16 -3.59
C LEU A 127 7.55 8.58 -3.40
N GLN A 128 8.13 8.36 -2.22
CA GLN A 128 9.51 8.75 -1.89
C GLN A 128 10.54 7.78 -2.46
N SER A 129 11.59 8.32 -3.08
CA SER A 129 12.79 7.55 -3.39
C SER A 129 13.50 7.08 -2.11
N ASP A 130 14.37 6.08 -2.25
CA ASP A 130 15.18 5.62 -1.12
C ASP A 130 16.18 6.68 -0.66
N CYS A 131 16.63 7.55 -1.56
CA CYS A 131 17.46 8.68 -1.21
C CYS A 131 16.72 9.69 -0.32
N GLU A 132 15.49 10.07 -0.69
CA GLU A 132 14.67 10.98 0.12
C GLU A 132 14.38 10.39 1.51
N LEU A 133 14.03 9.09 1.56
CA LEU A 133 13.78 8.39 2.82
C LEU A 133 15.04 8.36 3.71
N TYR A 134 16.21 8.07 3.13
CA TYR A 134 17.46 8.06 3.86
C TYR A 134 17.85 9.44 4.40
N GLY A 135 17.65 10.49 3.59
CA GLY A 135 17.84 11.88 4.01
C GLY A 135 16.97 12.25 5.21
N GLN A 136 15.69 11.87 5.20
CA GLN A 136 14.77 12.10 6.32
C GLN A 136 15.15 11.30 7.56
N TYR A 137 15.55 10.05 7.40
CA TYR A 137 16.07 9.23 8.49
C TYR A 137 17.26 9.91 9.18
N LEU A 138 18.25 10.37 8.40
CA LEU A 138 19.41 11.06 8.91
C LEU A 138 19.05 12.40 9.59
N GLY A 139 18.10 13.16 9.03
CA GLY A 139 17.62 14.42 9.60
C GLY A 139 16.90 14.26 10.94
N ARG A 140 16.17 13.15 11.14
CA ARG A 140 15.47 12.83 12.40
C ARG A 140 16.37 12.14 13.42
N CYS A 141 17.46 11.53 13.00
CA CYS A 141 18.39 10.85 13.88
C CYS A 141 19.25 11.87 14.66
N HIS A 142 18.97 12.01 15.97
CA HIS A 142 19.67 12.94 16.86
C HIS A 142 21.21 12.79 16.86
N ARG A 143 21.72 11.57 16.67
CA ARG A 143 23.17 11.27 16.67
C ARG A 143 23.81 11.31 15.28
N CYS A 144 23.02 11.50 14.22
CA CYS A 144 23.49 11.39 12.84
C CYS A 144 23.92 12.73 12.23
N GLY A 145 24.05 13.82 13.02
CA GLY A 145 24.30 15.16 12.50
C GLY A 145 25.52 15.30 11.58
N LYS A 146 26.59 14.51 11.80
CA LYS A 146 27.73 14.46 10.86
C LYS A 146 27.34 13.79 9.53
N ALA A 147 26.77 12.58 9.60
CA ALA A 147 26.32 11.83 8.43
C ALA A 147 25.24 12.58 7.63
N TYR A 148 24.32 13.29 8.30
CA TYR A 148 23.33 14.13 7.63
C TYR A 148 23.98 15.29 6.87
N ARG A 149 24.99 15.95 7.43
CA ARG A 149 25.72 17.03 6.73
C ARG A 149 26.49 16.50 5.52
N GLU A 150 27.16 15.36 5.67
CA GLU A 150 27.88 14.69 4.57
C GLU A 150 26.92 14.28 3.46
N TRP A 151 25.84 13.56 3.81
CA TRP A 151 24.78 13.20 2.87
C TRP A 151 24.18 14.42 2.17
N LYS A 152 23.89 15.50 2.93
CA LYS A 152 23.32 16.73 2.38
C LYS A 152 24.29 17.38 1.39
N HIS A 153 25.57 17.49 1.74
CA HIS A 153 26.61 18.05 0.86
C HIS A 153 26.74 17.20 -0.41
N GLU A 154 26.91 15.89 -0.26
CA GLU A 154 27.03 14.96 -1.39
C GLU A 154 25.82 15.02 -2.31
N ASN A 155 24.59 15.04 -1.79
CA ASN A 155 23.38 14.94 -2.62
C ASN A 155 22.85 16.29 -3.11
N TRP A 156 23.09 17.37 -2.38
CA TRP A 156 22.69 18.72 -2.79
C TRP A 156 23.65 19.30 -3.83
N GLU A 157 24.97 19.05 -3.69
CA GLU A 157 25.96 19.59 -4.62
C GLU A 157 26.05 18.81 -5.93
N THR A 158 25.78 17.49 -5.88
CA THR A 158 25.76 16.65 -7.09
C THR A 158 24.38 16.54 -7.73
N GLY A 159 23.33 17.00 -7.03
CA GLY A 159 21.95 16.91 -7.48
C GLY A 159 21.32 15.51 -7.40
N HIS A 160 22.01 14.50 -6.86
CA HIS A 160 21.56 13.09 -6.80
C HIS A 160 20.25 12.83 -6.01
N CYS A 161 19.75 13.84 -5.29
CA CYS A 161 18.52 13.75 -4.50
C CYS A 161 17.69 15.03 -4.56
N LEU A 162 17.69 15.69 -5.73
CA LEU A 162 16.94 16.93 -5.97
C LEU A 162 15.92 16.75 -7.09
N GLY A 163 14.92 17.63 -7.12
CA GLY A 163 13.85 17.60 -8.14
C GLY A 163 13.13 16.26 -8.20
N GLU A 164 13.03 15.69 -9.41
CA GLU A 164 12.35 14.42 -9.68
C GLU A 164 13.01 13.22 -8.98
N GLN A 165 14.31 13.26 -8.67
CA GLN A 165 15.05 12.14 -8.06
C GLN A 165 14.64 11.88 -6.59
N ARG A 166 13.87 12.81 -6.01
CA ARG A 166 13.24 12.63 -4.70
C ARG A 166 12.05 11.67 -4.75
N TYR A 167 11.52 11.41 -5.94
CA TYR A 167 10.40 10.50 -6.16
C TYR A 167 10.88 9.10 -6.55
N ALA A 168 10.13 8.09 -6.13
CA ALA A 168 10.43 6.70 -6.46
C ALA A 168 10.22 6.44 -7.96
N SER A 169 11.22 5.85 -8.60
CA SER A 169 11.16 5.45 -10.02
C SER A 169 10.85 3.96 -10.17
N PRO A 170 10.04 3.55 -11.17
CA PRO A 170 9.29 4.39 -12.11
C PRO A 170 8.16 5.18 -11.43
N LEU A 171 7.89 6.38 -11.95
CA LEU A 171 6.77 7.23 -11.52
C LEU A 171 5.45 6.56 -11.91
N LEU A 172 4.46 6.66 -11.01
CA LEU A 172 3.10 6.21 -11.29
C LEU A 172 2.38 7.29 -12.11
N ASN A 173 1.95 6.95 -13.32
CA ASN A 173 1.18 7.82 -14.21
C ASN A 173 0.17 6.99 -15.03
N SER A 174 -0.68 7.64 -15.82
CA SER A 174 -1.72 6.95 -16.61
C SER A 174 -1.15 5.88 -17.54
N THR A 175 -0.04 6.17 -18.22
CA THR A 175 0.57 5.26 -19.20
C THR A 175 1.09 3.99 -18.52
N THR A 176 1.90 4.15 -17.48
CA THR A 176 2.46 3.01 -16.73
C THR A 176 1.38 2.20 -16.01
N ALA A 177 0.35 2.86 -15.47
CA ALA A 177 -0.81 2.19 -14.88
C ALA A 177 -1.60 1.40 -15.91
N GLN A 178 -1.82 1.95 -17.12
CA GLN A 178 -2.49 1.25 -18.22
C GLN A 178 -1.73 0.01 -18.67
N GLU A 179 -0.40 0.12 -18.79
CA GLU A 179 0.47 -1.02 -19.13
C GLU A 179 0.38 -2.12 -18.07
N MET A 180 0.48 -1.76 -16.78
CA MET A 180 0.31 -2.72 -15.67
C MET A 180 -1.10 -3.34 -15.64
N PHE A 181 -2.14 -2.54 -15.87
CA PHE A 181 -3.52 -3.02 -15.91
C PHE A 181 -3.74 -4.03 -17.02
N THR A 182 -3.26 -3.72 -18.22
CA THR A 182 -3.33 -4.59 -19.39
C THR A 182 -2.58 -5.90 -19.12
N TYR A 183 -1.36 -5.79 -18.58
CA TYR A 183 -0.54 -6.94 -18.22
C TYR A 183 -1.23 -7.87 -17.21
N LEU A 184 -1.83 -7.29 -16.16
CA LEU A 184 -2.55 -8.03 -15.12
C LEU A 184 -3.78 -8.74 -15.67
N ARG A 185 -4.53 -8.11 -16.58
CA ARG A 185 -5.69 -8.73 -17.22
C ARG A 185 -5.31 -9.88 -18.14
N LEU A 186 -4.23 -9.73 -18.92
CA LEU A 186 -3.71 -10.80 -19.78
C LEU A 186 -3.30 -12.04 -18.99
N ASN A 187 -2.75 -11.85 -17.78
CA ASN A 187 -2.31 -12.92 -16.90
C ASN A 187 -3.36 -13.34 -15.86
N LYS A 188 -4.58 -12.80 -15.93
CA LYS A 188 -5.63 -13.08 -14.96
C LYS A 188 -6.11 -14.52 -15.07
N VAL A 189 -6.18 -15.21 -13.93
CA VAL A 189 -6.78 -16.54 -13.84
C VAL A 189 -8.16 -16.43 -13.19
N GLY A 190 -9.16 -17.15 -13.71
CA GLY A 190 -10.51 -17.18 -13.13
C GLY A 190 -11.36 -15.98 -13.51
N ALA A 191 -11.99 -15.35 -12.51
CA ALA A 191 -12.87 -14.20 -12.73
C ALA A 191 -12.12 -13.01 -13.33
N GLU A 192 -12.79 -12.27 -14.19
CA GLU A 192 -12.22 -11.10 -14.85
C GLU A 192 -11.94 -9.98 -13.84
N LEU A 193 -10.78 -9.34 -14.01
CA LEU A 193 -10.36 -8.18 -13.24
C LEU A 193 -11.00 -6.91 -13.82
N ARG A 194 -11.93 -6.33 -13.07
CA ARG A 194 -12.79 -5.22 -13.53
C ARG A 194 -12.18 -3.86 -13.24
N GLU A 195 -11.50 -3.72 -12.11
CA GLU A 195 -10.99 -2.44 -11.63
C GLU A 195 -9.67 -2.61 -10.88
N ILE A 196 -8.69 -1.77 -11.17
CA ILE A 196 -7.49 -1.63 -10.35
C ILE A 196 -7.28 -0.15 -10.04
N THR A 197 -7.08 0.15 -8.76
CA THR A 197 -6.63 1.47 -8.33
C THR A 197 -5.17 1.39 -7.92
N PHE A 198 -4.30 2.11 -8.61
CA PHE A 198 -2.92 2.30 -8.22
C PHE A 198 -2.80 3.60 -7.46
N LYS A 199 -2.09 3.58 -6.33
CA LYS A 199 -1.92 4.72 -5.43
C LYS A 199 -0.46 4.91 -5.09
N ALA A 200 -0.03 6.14 -4.86
CA ALA A 200 1.26 6.43 -4.26
C ALA A 200 1.20 7.62 -3.29
N GLY A 201 2.05 7.65 -2.27
CA GLY A 201 2.21 8.80 -1.38
C GLY A 201 1.38 8.76 -0.10
N ASP A 202 1.09 9.95 0.44
CA ASP A 202 0.39 10.10 1.71
C ASP A 202 -1.13 10.06 1.54
N TRP A 203 -1.70 8.97 2.02
CA TRP A 203 -3.14 8.74 2.07
C TRP A 203 -3.70 8.88 3.49
N ALA A 204 -2.86 9.22 4.46
CA ALA A 204 -3.33 9.77 5.72
C ALA A 204 -3.70 11.24 5.44
N GLY A 205 -4.87 11.68 5.88
CA GLY A 205 -5.29 13.07 5.69
C GLY A 205 -4.24 14.08 6.20
N PRO A 206 -4.30 15.34 5.76
CA PRO A 206 -3.31 16.35 6.13
C PRO A 206 -3.16 16.45 7.66
N TYR A 207 -1.91 16.48 8.12
CA TYR A 207 -1.60 16.59 9.54
C TYR A 207 -2.02 17.96 10.11
N ASP A 208 -2.95 17.97 11.07
CA ASP A 208 -3.49 19.18 11.72
C ASP A 208 -2.78 19.54 13.05
N GLY A 209 -1.52 19.12 13.22
CA GLY A 209 -0.76 19.33 14.46
C GLY A 209 0.27 20.46 14.39
N PRO A 210 0.69 21.03 15.55
CA PRO A 210 1.38 22.32 15.64
C PRO A 210 2.86 22.34 15.23
N LEU A 211 3.47 21.19 14.88
CA LEU A 211 4.88 21.10 14.48
C LEU A 211 5.02 20.15 13.30
N ARG A 212 4.88 20.69 12.08
CA ARG A 212 5.19 19.96 10.85
C ARG A 212 6.68 20.13 10.54
N LEU A 213 7.49 19.18 11.01
CA LEU A 213 8.81 18.97 10.42
C LEU A 213 8.59 18.40 9.02
N ASP A 214 8.48 19.28 8.03
CA ASP A 214 8.85 19.09 6.61
C ASP A 214 8.87 17.63 6.12
N MET A 215 7.73 16.94 6.25
CA MET A 215 7.59 15.60 5.69
C MET A 215 7.33 15.80 4.20
N PHE A 216 8.30 15.43 3.36
CA PHE A 216 8.17 15.52 1.90
C PHE A 216 6.84 15.00 1.34
N LEU A 217 6.24 14.02 2.04
CA LEU A 217 4.98 13.37 1.72
C LEU A 217 3.73 14.21 1.98
N ASP A 218 3.83 15.28 2.77
CA ASP A 218 2.68 16.02 3.26
C ASP A 218 1.79 16.54 2.13
N GLY A 219 0.56 16.04 2.09
CA GLY A 219 -0.43 16.38 1.08
C GLY A 219 -0.11 15.88 -0.33
N LYS A 220 0.93 15.07 -0.53
CA LYS A 220 1.33 14.54 -1.83
C LYS A 220 0.87 13.11 -2.02
N TRP A 221 0.04 12.91 -3.02
CA TRP A 221 -0.37 11.58 -3.46
C TRP A 221 -0.70 11.58 -4.95
N VAL A 222 -0.68 10.38 -5.52
CA VAL A 222 -1.08 10.10 -6.90
C VAL A 222 -2.00 8.90 -6.89
N LYS A 223 -3.08 8.95 -7.67
CA LYS A 223 -4.04 7.87 -7.85
C LYS A 223 -4.36 7.69 -9.32
N VAL A 224 -4.33 6.45 -9.76
CA VAL A 224 -4.76 6.08 -11.11
C VAL A 224 -5.74 4.93 -10.99
N THR A 225 -6.95 5.12 -11.51
CA THR A 225 -8.01 4.12 -11.48
C THR A 225 -8.24 3.61 -12.88
N CYS A 226 -7.93 2.33 -13.11
CA CYS A 226 -8.12 1.67 -14.39
C CYS A 226 -9.34 0.75 -14.33
N LYS A 227 -10.26 0.90 -15.27
CA LYS A 227 -11.49 0.11 -15.37
C LYS A 227 -11.60 -0.56 -16.73
N ALA A 228 -12.10 -1.79 -16.71
CA ALA A 228 -12.50 -2.50 -17.91
C ALA A 228 -13.89 -2.00 -18.33
N ASP A 229 -13.99 -1.30 -19.46
CA ASP A 229 -15.26 -0.95 -20.08
C ASP A 229 -15.40 -1.64 -21.44
N SER A 230 -16.66 -1.87 -21.84
CA SER A 230 -17.11 -2.44 -23.11
C SER A 230 -16.55 -1.74 -24.35
N GLY A 231 -16.09 -0.48 -24.22
CA GLY A 231 -15.53 0.34 -25.30
C GLY A 231 -13.99 0.44 -25.30
N GLY A 232 -13.31 -0.22 -24.35
CA GLY A 232 -11.86 -0.13 -24.14
C GLY A 232 -11.51 0.10 -22.67
N ASP A 233 -10.25 -0.12 -22.34
CA ASP A 233 -9.74 0.08 -20.98
C ASP A 233 -9.46 1.57 -20.76
N LEU A 234 -10.01 2.14 -19.70
CA LEU A 234 -9.83 3.56 -19.36
C LEU A 234 -9.13 3.69 -18.01
N CYS A 235 -8.04 4.45 -17.97
CA CYS A 235 -7.35 4.83 -16.73
C CYS A 235 -7.51 6.32 -16.45
N ASP A 236 -8.22 6.64 -15.36
CA ASP A 236 -8.41 7.99 -14.86
C ASP A 236 -7.30 8.34 -13.85
N TYR A 237 -6.61 9.45 -14.08
CA TYR A 237 -5.51 9.93 -13.24
C TYR A 237 -5.92 11.13 -12.41
N GLU A 238 -5.62 11.07 -11.12
CA GLU A 238 -5.84 12.11 -10.13
C GLU A 238 -4.55 12.28 -9.32
N ASP A 239 -4.14 13.51 -9.06
CA ASP A 239 -3.07 13.79 -8.13
C ASP A 239 -3.37 14.99 -7.24
N GLN A 240 -2.63 15.07 -6.14
CA GLN A 240 -2.55 16.26 -5.31
C GLN A 240 -1.09 16.65 -5.19
N TYR A 241 -0.53 17.18 -6.27
CA TYR A 241 0.60 18.10 -6.15
C TYR A 241 -0.02 19.46 -5.82
N THR A 242 0.28 20.00 -4.65
CA THR A 242 -0.20 21.34 -4.25
C THR A 242 -0.04 22.33 -5.40
N GLN A 243 -1.13 23.02 -5.76
CA GLN A 243 -1.14 24.26 -6.54
C GLN A 243 0.09 25.11 -6.17
N GLY A 244 1.08 25.19 -7.07
CA GLY A 244 2.36 25.83 -6.77
C GLY A 244 3.57 25.38 -7.61
N THR A 245 3.40 24.49 -8.59
CA THR A 245 4.44 24.17 -9.58
C THR A 245 3.92 24.34 -11.00
N GLU A 246 3.49 25.57 -11.34
CA GLU A 246 3.52 26.04 -12.73
C GLU A 246 4.95 26.45 -13.16
N ASP A 247 5.91 26.51 -12.23
CA ASP A 247 7.32 26.71 -12.54
C ASP A 247 8.10 25.42 -12.27
N LEU A 248 8.44 24.72 -13.35
CA LEU A 248 9.52 23.73 -13.55
C LEU A 248 9.03 22.57 -14.44
N TRP A 249 8.70 22.92 -15.69
CA TRP A 249 8.87 22.08 -16.87
C TRP A 249 9.93 22.72 -17.75
#